data_AF-A0A9N9A377-F1
#
_entry.id   AF-A0A9N9A377-F1
#
_cell.length_a   1.000
_cell.length_b   1.000
_cell.length_c   1.000
_cell.angle_alpha   90.00
_cell.angle_beta   90.00
_cell.angle_gamma   90.00
#
_symmetry.space_group_name_H-M   'P 1'
#
loop_
_entity.id
_entity.type
_entity.pdbx_description
1 polymer ?
#
loop_
_entity_poly.entity_id
_entity_poly.type
_entity_poly.pdbx_seq_one_letter_code
_entity_poly.pdbx_strand_id
1 'polypeptide(L)'
;MKLPRRVLMNSGIRKRWYTPVGSHVYDNDPVILDREKKRLLNGNVKSLLKSAPGWNEMLASDSEAVVKAEREPDSFSLKELQQESLKILSTIDSDVKDDVVVVEQIKQESKVQKIKRSC
;
A
#
# COMPACT_ATOMS: atom_id res chain seq x y z
N MET A 1 17.37 -56.25 18.56
CA MET A 1 18.44 -55.59 17.77
C MET A 1 17.92 -54.24 17.29
N LYS A 2 18.68 -53.16 17.51
CA LYS A 2 18.26 -51.76 17.34
C LYS A 2 18.21 -51.39 15.86
N LEU A 3 17.08 -50.90 15.35
CA LEU A 3 17.01 -50.28 14.02
C LEU A 3 17.72 -48.92 14.06
N PRO A 4 18.61 -48.60 13.11
CA PRO A 4 19.24 -47.29 13.08
C PRO A 4 18.21 -46.24 12.63
N ARG A 5 17.98 -45.24 13.48
CA ARG A 5 17.33 -43.99 13.07
C ARG A 5 18.27 -43.27 12.10
N ARG A 6 18.14 -43.56 10.80
CA ARG A 6 18.63 -42.62 9.77
C ARG A 6 17.75 -41.39 9.86
N VAL A 7 18.23 -40.40 10.61
CA VAL A 7 17.73 -39.04 10.51
C VAL A 7 18.18 -38.56 9.13
N LEU A 8 17.27 -38.57 8.17
CA LEU A 8 17.45 -37.90 6.89
C LEU A 8 17.46 -36.40 7.17
N MET A 9 18.62 -35.89 7.61
CA MET A 9 18.92 -34.48 7.53
C MET A 9 19.03 -34.17 6.04
N ASN A 10 17.90 -33.76 5.47
CA ASN A 10 17.80 -33.32 4.09
C ASN A 10 18.64 -32.03 3.99
N SER A 11 19.91 -32.16 3.62
CA SER A 11 20.88 -31.06 3.49
C SER A 11 20.50 -30.06 2.39
N GLY A 12 19.41 -30.31 1.66
CA GLY A 12 18.68 -29.32 0.90
C GLY A 12 17.83 -28.44 1.82
N ILE A 13 18.45 -27.76 2.80
CA ILE A 13 17.87 -26.53 3.34
C ILE A 13 17.84 -25.57 2.17
N ARG A 14 16.74 -25.61 1.41
CA ARG A 14 16.39 -24.55 0.48
C ARG A 14 16.39 -23.31 1.34
N LYS A 15 17.45 -22.50 1.25
CA LYS A 15 17.43 -21.14 1.77
C LYS A 15 16.13 -20.56 1.25
N ARG A 16 15.15 -20.40 2.13
CA ARG A 16 13.94 -19.67 1.79
C ARG A 16 14.45 -18.26 1.66
N TRP A 17 14.79 -17.87 0.43
CA TRP A 17 15.10 -16.49 0.10
C TRP A 17 13.81 -15.73 0.37
N TYR A 18 13.62 -15.32 1.61
CA TYR A 18 12.67 -14.28 1.93
C TYR A 18 13.30 -13.00 1.43
N THR A 19 13.23 -12.79 0.11
CA THR A 19 13.23 -11.43 -0.42
C THR A 19 11.97 -10.82 0.15
N PRO A 20 12.05 -9.86 1.10
CA PRO A 20 10.85 -9.13 1.45
C PRO A 20 10.35 -8.52 0.13
N VAL A 21 9.16 -8.94 -0.27
CA VAL A 21 8.31 -8.13 -1.15
C VAL A 21 8.25 -6.75 -0.48
N GLY A 22 8.30 -5.67 -1.27
CA GLY A 22 8.68 -4.31 -0.85
C GLY A 22 8.14 -3.84 0.53
N SER A 23 8.78 -2.83 1.11
CA SER A 23 8.32 -2.29 2.40
C SER A 23 6.91 -1.70 2.33
N HIS A 24 6.44 -1.30 1.14
CA HIS A 24 5.10 -0.80 0.83
C HIS A 24 4.90 -0.69 -0.71
N VAL A 25 3.69 -0.36 -1.15
CA VAL A 25 3.23 -0.29 -2.56
C VAL A 25 4.06 0.61 -3.51
N TYR A 26 4.84 1.56 -2.98
CA TYR A 26 5.58 2.56 -3.77
C TYR A 26 7.11 2.43 -3.68
N ASP A 27 7.64 1.27 -3.25
CA ASP A 27 9.08 0.97 -3.26
C ASP A 27 9.98 2.06 -2.62
N ASN A 28 9.49 2.75 -1.61
CA ASN A 28 10.14 3.89 -0.92
C ASN A 28 10.34 5.16 -1.75
N ASP A 29 9.48 5.46 -2.73
CA ASP A 29 9.48 6.79 -3.37
C ASP A 29 9.20 7.89 -2.33
N PRO A 30 10.18 8.77 -2.02
CA PRO A 30 10.05 9.76 -0.97
C PRO A 30 9.00 10.83 -1.28
N VAL A 31 8.72 11.09 -2.56
CA VAL A 31 7.75 12.13 -2.97
C VAL A 31 6.33 11.66 -2.65
N ILE A 32 6.04 10.40 -2.94
CA ILE A 32 4.72 9.80 -2.69
C ILE A 32 4.51 9.62 -1.19
N LEU A 33 5.54 9.13 -0.47
CA LEU A 33 5.47 8.97 0.98
C LEU A 33 5.21 10.29 1.72
N ASP A 34 5.90 11.38 1.35
CA ASP A 34 5.70 12.68 2.00
C ASP A 34 4.31 13.26 1.72
N ARG A 35 3.79 13.06 0.50
CA ARG A 35 2.42 13.45 0.13
C ARG A 35 1.38 12.71 0.97
N GLU A 36 1.46 11.38 1.00
CA GLU A 36 0.49 10.55 1.72
C GLU A 36 0.59 10.76 3.23
N LYS A 37 1.79 10.97 3.75
CA LYS A 37 2.01 11.39 5.14
C LYS A 37 1.29 12.70 5.46
N LYS A 38 1.39 13.71 4.58
CA LYS A 38 0.68 14.99 4.76
C LYS A 38 -0.84 14.80 4.71
N ARG A 39 -1.36 13.98 3.79
CA ARG A 39 -2.80 13.65 3.75
C ARG A 39 -3.27 13.03 5.05
N LEU A 40 -2.49 12.08 5.59
CA LEU A 40 -2.78 11.41 6.85
C LEU A 40 -2.78 12.38 8.04
N LEU A 41 -1.79 13.26 8.13
CA LEU A 41 -1.73 14.29 9.18
C LEU A 41 -2.87 15.30 9.09
N ASN A 42 -3.34 15.61 7.88
CA ASN A 42 -4.50 16.48 7.65
C ASN A 42 -5.84 15.78 7.92
N GLY A 43 -5.84 14.49 8.28
CA GLY A 43 -7.05 13.71 8.49
C GLY A 43 -7.82 13.38 7.21
N ASN A 44 -7.25 13.63 6.03
CA ASN A 44 -7.86 13.35 4.74
C ASN A 44 -7.44 11.97 4.23
N VAL A 45 -7.75 10.93 5.01
CA VAL A 45 -7.52 9.52 4.65
C VAL A 45 -8.84 8.80 4.61
N LYS A 46 -9.15 8.24 3.44
CA LYS A 46 -10.32 7.38 3.24
C LYS A 46 -9.89 5.95 3.57
N SER A 47 -10.29 5.46 4.74
CA SER A 47 -10.13 4.03 5.02
C SER A 47 -11.21 3.24 4.29
N LEU A 48 -10.78 2.23 3.54
CA LEU A 48 -11.66 1.30 2.83
C LEU A 48 -12.19 0.21 3.77
N LEU A 49 -11.44 -0.10 4.83
CA LEU A 49 -11.74 -1.16 5.78
C LEU A 49 -12.51 -0.62 6.98
N LYS A 50 -13.63 -1.26 7.32
CA LYS A 50 -14.44 -0.87 8.47
C LYS A 50 -13.72 -1.21 9.78
N SER A 51 -12.91 -2.27 9.78
CA SER A 51 -12.13 -2.70 10.94
C SER A 51 -10.96 -1.76 11.29
N ALA A 52 -10.55 -0.86 10.37
CA ALA A 52 -9.36 -0.04 10.52
C ALA A 52 -9.61 1.41 10.07
N PRO A 53 -10.39 2.22 10.82
CA PRO A 53 -10.61 3.62 10.48
C PRO A 53 -9.30 4.42 10.51
N GLY A 54 -9.10 5.28 9.50
CA GLY A 54 -7.89 6.11 9.37
C GLY A 54 -6.63 5.38 8.92
N TRP A 55 -6.71 4.08 8.61
CA TRP A 55 -5.61 3.33 8.01
C TRP A 55 -5.39 3.74 6.55
N ASN A 56 -4.11 3.94 6.16
CA ASN A 56 -3.72 4.29 4.79
C ASN A 56 -2.94 3.14 4.17
N GLU A 57 -3.55 2.47 3.18
CA GLU A 57 -2.96 1.36 2.43
C GLU A 57 -1.66 1.76 1.71
N MET A 58 -1.55 3.01 1.24
CA MET A 58 -0.38 3.49 0.49
C MET A 58 0.87 3.64 1.36
N LEU A 59 0.69 3.83 2.67
CA LEU A 59 1.77 3.96 3.66
C LEU A 59 2.01 2.67 4.45
N ALA A 60 1.06 1.74 4.41
CA ALA A 60 1.13 0.50 5.15
C ALA A 60 2.20 -0.43 4.54
N SER A 61 2.79 -1.27 5.39
CA SER A 61 3.62 -2.35 4.88
C SER A 61 2.78 -3.47 4.29
N ASP A 62 3.35 -4.24 3.36
CA ASP A 62 2.68 -5.41 2.76
C ASP A 62 2.14 -6.36 3.83
N SER A 63 2.92 -6.59 4.89
CA SER A 63 2.52 -7.41 6.04
C SER A 63 1.35 -6.80 6.84
N GLU A 64 1.31 -5.48 6.98
CA GLU A 64 0.21 -4.80 7.67
C GLU A 64 -1.06 -4.88 6.83
N ALA A 65 -0.97 -4.62 5.53
CA ALA A 65 -2.09 -4.72 4.60
C ALA A 65 -2.75 -6.11 4.62
N VAL A 66 -1.94 -7.18 4.61
CA VAL A 66 -2.45 -8.56 4.72
C VAL A 66 -3.19 -8.79 6.04
N VAL A 67 -2.62 -8.38 7.17
CA VAL A 67 -3.24 -8.58 8.49
C VAL A 67 -4.54 -7.77 8.62
N LYS A 68 -4.61 -6.60 8.01
CA LYS A 68 -5.83 -5.77 8.02
C LYS A 68 -6.91 -6.34 7.13
N ALA A 69 -6.57 -6.81 5.94
CA ALA A 69 -7.51 -7.48 5.03
C ALA A 69 -8.12 -8.74 5.69
N GLU A 70 -7.30 -9.59 6.30
CA GLU A 70 -7.74 -10.83 6.95
C GLU A 70 -8.67 -10.60 8.17
N ARG A 71 -8.55 -9.43 8.81
CA ARG A 71 -9.36 -9.08 10.00
C ARG A 71 -10.69 -8.42 9.63
N GLU A 72 -10.93 -8.12 8.37
CA GLU A 72 -12.19 -7.54 7.94
C GLU A 72 -13.32 -8.58 8.10
N PRO A 73 -14.48 -8.22 8.65
CA PRO A 73 -15.55 -9.20 8.89
C PRO A 73 -16.12 -9.76 7.59
N ASP A 74 -16.11 -11.09 7.46
CA ASP A 74 -16.61 -11.88 6.32
C ASP A 74 -18.14 -11.89 6.11
N SER A 75 -18.90 -11.04 6.80
CA SER A 75 -20.36 -11.17 6.86
C SER A 75 -21.11 -10.68 5.60
N PHE A 76 -20.42 -10.35 4.51
CA PHE A 76 -21.04 -9.77 3.31
C PHE A 76 -21.44 -10.84 2.29
N SER A 77 -22.61 -10.65 1.69
CA SER A 77 -22.98 -11.37 0.48
C SER A 77 -22.10 -10.93 -0.69
N LEU A 78 -21.84 -11.83 -1.65
CA LEU A 78 -21.08 -11.53 -2.87
C LEU A 78 -21.57 -10.25 -3.57
N LYS A 79 -22.88 -10.02 -3.59
CA LYS A 79 -23.51 -8.85 -4.21
C LYS A 79 -23.15 -7.54 -3.49
N GLU A 80 -23.06 -7.58 -2.17
CA GLU A 80 -22.71 -6.42 -1.35
C GLU A 80 -21.24 -6.06 -1.53
N LEU A 81 -20.36 -7.06 -1.56
CA LEU A 81 -18.93 -6.87 -1.87
C LEU A 81 -18.70 -6.22 -3.24
N GLN A 82 -19.46 -6.65 -4.25
CA GLN A 82 -19.41 -6.04 -5.58
C GLN A 82 -19.86 -4.58 -5.56
N GLN A 83 -20.96 -4.28 -4.85
CA GLN A 83 -21.46 -2.91 -4.73
C GLN A 83 -20.48 -1.99 -4.00
N GLU A 84 -19.85 -2.47 -2.93
CA GLU A 84 -18.81 -1.70 -2.24
C GLU A 84 -17.59 -1.48 -3.14
N SER A 85 -17.17 -2.50 -3.89
CA SER A 85 -16.06 -2.36 -4.83
C SER A 85 -16.33 -1.29 -5.90
N LEU A 86 -17.52 -1.27 -6.49
CA LEU A 86 -17.92 -0.24 -7.45
C LEU A 86 -17.96 1.16 -6.83
N LYS A 87 -18.42 1.27 -5.58
CA LYS A 87 -18.43 2.54 -4.83
C LYS A 87 -17.01 3.05 -4.57
N ILE A 88 -16.09 2.16 -4.24
CA ILE A 88 -14.67 2.49 -4.02
C ILE A 88 -14.05 2.97 -5.33
N LEU A 89 -14.22 2.24 -6.43
CA LEU A 89 -13.68 2.61 -7.74
C LEU A 89 -14.18 3.99 -8.21
N SER A 90 -15.47 4.25 -8.06
CA SER A 90 -16.03 5.57 -8.42
C SER A 90 -15.50 6.72 -7.54
N THR A 91 -15.16 6.45 -6.28
CA THR A 91 -14.53 7.43 -5.39
C THR A 91 -13.08 7.68 -5.80
N ILE A 92 -12.33 6.63 -6.14
CA ILE A 92 -10.94 6.73 -6.61
C ILE A 92 -10.88 7.52 -7.92
N ASP A 93 -11.80 7.26 -8.86
CA ASP A 93 -11.86 8.00 -10.14
C ASP A 93 -12.06 9.51 -9.95
N SER A 94 -12.75 9.93 -8.89
CA SER A 94 -12.85 11.35 -8.54
C SER A 94 -11.55 11.89 -7.95
N ASP A 95 -10.90 11.16 -7.04
CA ASP A 95 -9.69 11.62 -6.36
C ASP A 95 -8.46 11.65 -7.31
N VAL A 96 -8.37 10.71 -8.26
CA VAL A 96 -7.28 10.66 -9.24
C VAL A 96 -7.26 11.91 -10.13
N LYS A 97 -8.43 12.47 -10.45
CA LYS A 97 -8.50 13.70 -11.25
C LYS A 97 -7.89 14.88 -10.51
N ASP A 98 -8.19 15.00 -9.21
CA ASP A 98 -7.59 16.04 -8.38
C ASP A 98 -6.08 15.82 -8.21
N ASP A 99 -5.66 14.56 -8.09
CA ASP A 99 -4.29 14.18 -7.83
C ASP A 99 -3.34 14.37 -9.02
N VAL A 100 -3.80 14.15 -10.26
CA VAL A 100 -3.04 14.42 -11.50
C VAL A 100 -2.80 15.93 -11.66
N VAL A 101 -3.81 16.75 -11.38
CA VAL A 101 -3.73 18.22 -11.51
C VAL A 101 -2.68 18.80 -10.56
N VAL A 102 -2.62 18.32 -9.31
CA VAL A 102 -1.65 18.81 -8.31
C VAL A 102 -0.21 18.42 -8.67
N VAL A 103 0.03 17.20 -9.15
CA VAL A 103 1.40 16.75 -9.51
C VAL A 103 1.94 17.54 -10.70
N GLU A 104 1.10 17.83 -11.69
CA GLU A 104 1.49 18.67 -12.83
C GLU A 104 1.86 20.09 -12.41
N GLN A 105 1.13 20.69 -11.46
CA GLN A 105 1.44 22.01 -10.92
C GLN A 105 2.79 22.03 -10.19
N ILE A 106 3.07 21.06 -9.32
CA ILE A 106 4.37 20.96 -8.61
C ILE A 106 5.54 20.81 -9.59
N LYS A 107 5.34 20.05 -10.67
CA LYS A 107 6.37 19.86 -11.72
C LYS A 107 6.61 21.14 -12.52
N GLN A 108 5.59 21.95 -12.75
CA GLN A 108 5.72 23.25 -13.39
C GLN A 108 6.44 24.25 -12.49
N GLU A 109 6.06 24.34 -11.21
CA GLU A 109 6.67 25.26 -10.24
C GLU A 109 8.16 24.96 -10.02
N SER A 110 8.53 23.69 -9.87
CA SER A 110 9.93 23.28 -9.74
C SER A 110 10.77 23.59 -11.00
N LYS A 111 10.16 23.51 -12.19
CA LYS A 111 10.80 23.91 -13.45
C LYS A 111 11.02 25.43 -13.51
N VAL A 112 10.03 26.22 -13.12
CA VAL A 112 10.13 27.69 -13.03
C VAL A 112 11.20 28.11 -12.00
N GLN A 113 11.26 27.43 -10.86
CA GLN A 113 12.23 27.75 -9.80
C GLN A 113 13.67 27.37 -10.19
N LYS A 114 13.86 26.32 -10.98
CA LYS A 114 15.17 26.01 -11.60
C LYS A 114 15.63 27.08 -12.57
N ILE A 115 14.73 27.62 -13.39
CA ILE A 115 15.05 28.69 -14.35
C ILE A 115 15.45 29.98 -13.62
N LYS A 116 14.71 30.37 -12.57
CA LYS A 116 15.02 31.56 -11.76
C LYS A 116 16.35 31.50 -11.01
N ARG A 117 16.85 30.30 -10.71
CA ARG A 117 18.15 30.09 -10.04
C ARG A 117 19.32 30.04 -11.02
N SER A 118 19.04 29.98 -12.32
CA SER A 118 20.05 29.87 -13.39
C SER A 118 20.32 31.21 -14.10
N CYS A 119 19.58 32.27 -13.76
CA CYS A 119 19.82 33.64 -14.21
C CYS A 119 20.46 34.47 -13.09
#